data_AF-A0A8T3PLI8-F1
#
_entry.id   AF-A0A8T3PLI8-F1
#
_cell.length_a   1.000
_cell.length_b   1.000
_cell.length_c   1.000
_cell.angle_alpha   90.00
_cell.angle_beta   90.00
_cell.angle_gamma   90.00
#
_symmetry.space_group_name_H-M   'P 1'
#
loop_
_entity.id
_entity.type
_entity.pdbx_description
1 polymer ?
#
loop_
_entity_poly.entity_id
_entity_poly.type
_entity_poly.pdbx_seq_one_letter_code
_entity_poly.pdbx_strand_id
1 'polypeptide(L)' 'MNHFRPCDRETPYLLPPSLDDWLPKDHLARFVADIVDQLNLSALIGR' A
#
# COMPACT_ATOMS: atom_id res chain seq x y z
N MET A 1 -2.50 -20.17 -6.35
CA MET A 1 -2.50 -19.53 -5.01
C MET A 1 -2.57 -18.02 -5.19
N ASN A 2 -3.44 -17.32 -4.46
CA ASN A 2 -3.49 -15.87 -4.51
C ASN A 2 -2.50 -15.30 -3.48
N HIS A 3 -1.46 -14.63 -3.95
CA HIS A 3 -0.36 -14.13 -3.11
C HIS A 3 -0.59 -12.67 -2.66
N PHE A 4 -1.76 -12.10 -2.96
CA PHE A 4 -2.07 -10.74 -2.60
C PHE A 4 -2.17 -10.62 -1.07
N ARG A 5 -1.32 -9.77 -0.49
CA ARG A 5 -1.33 -9.43 0.93
C ARG A 5 -1.76 -7.96 1.05
N PRO A 6 -2.88 -7.66 1.72
CA PRO A 6 -3.19 -6.27 2.03
C PRO A 6 -2.08 -5.71 2.91
N CYS A 7 -1.65 -4.48 2.61
CA CYS A 7 -0.61 -3.78 3.34
C CYS A 7 -1.16 -2.42 3.75
N ASP A 8 -1.06 -2.11 5.03
CA ASP A 8 -1.32 -0.77 5.53
C ASP A 8 -0.06 0.08 5.35
N ARG A 9 -0.18 1.11 4.52
CA ARG A 9 0.92 2.01 4.15
C ARG A 9 1.14 3.12 5.16
N GLU A 10 0.17 3.35 6.05
CA GLU A 10 0.26 4.30 7.16
C GLU A 10 0.88 3.65 8.41
N THR A 11 1.03 2.32 8.42
CA THR A 11 1.67 1.61 9.52
C THR A 11 3.09 2.17 9.71
N PRO A 12 3.37 2.84 10.84
CA PRO A 12 4.70 3.32 11.13
C PRO A 12 5.62 2.13 11.33
N TYR A 13 6.74 2.10 10.61
CA TYR A 13 7.74 1.06 10.80
C TYR A 13 8.35 1.17 12.20
N LEU A 14 8.61 0.02 12.82
CA LEU A 14 9.24 -0.07 14.14
C LEU A 14 10.73 0.39 14.12
N LEU A 15 11.38 0.45 12.95
CA LEU A 15 12.80 0.84 12.68
C LEU A 15 12.95 1.46 11.25
N PRO A 16 13.99 2.26 10.93
CA PRO A 16 13.96 3.33 9.90
C PRO A 16 14.27 2.86 8.45
N PRO A 17 13.92 3.63 7.39
CA PRO A 17 13.11 4.84 7.33
C PRO A 17 11.62 4.51 7.11
N SER A 18 10.72 5.37 7.54
CA SER A 18 9.31 5.24 7.14
C SER A 18 9.20 5.35 5.61
N LEU A 19 8.17 4.74 5.01
CA LEU A 19 7.90 4.93 3.57
C LEU A 19 7.78 6.42 3.23
N ASP A 20 7.32 7.23 4.19
CA ASP A 20 7.19 8.67 4.06
C ASP A 20 8.52 9.43 4.01
N ASP A 21 9.57 8.92 4.64
CA ASP A 21 10.90 9.53 4.56
C ASP A 21 11.61 9.20 3.24
N TRP A 22 11.24 8.09 2.59
CA TRP A 22 11.89 7.62 1.36
C TRP A 22 11.14 8.02 0.09
N LEU A 23 9.82 8.19 0.18
CA LEU A 23 8.97 8.46 -0.97
C LEU A 23 8.35 9.87 -0.85
N PRO A 24 8.70 10.81 -1.74
CA PRO A 24 8.08 12.14 -1.76
C PRO A 24 6.54 12.05 -1.82
N LYS A 25 5.87 13.04 -1.22
CA LYS A 25 4.40 13.09 -1.20
C LYS A 25 3.77 13.14 -2.60
N ASP A 26 4.46 13.73 -3.57
CA ASP A 26 3.98 13.85 -4.95
C ASP A 26 4.45 12.70 -5.87
N HIS A 27 4.96 11.60 -5.30
CA HIS A 27 5.45 10.48 -6.10
C HIS A 27 4.30 9.64 -6.68
N LEU A 28 4.39 9.27 -7.96
CA LEU A 28 3.36 8.51 -8.70
C LEU A 28 2.93 7.20 -8.02
N ALA A 29 3.84 6.54 -7.30
CA ALA A 29 3.52 5.32 -6.55
C ALA A 29 2.41 5.53 -5.49
N ARG A 30 2.32 6.73 -4.90
CA ARG A 30 1.22 7.09 -3.98
C ARG A 30 -0.11 7.20 -4.72
N PHE A 31 -0.12 7.85 -5.88
CA PHE A 31 -1.29 7.89 -6.75
C PHE A 31 -1.78 6.49 -7.14
N VAL A 32 -0.87 5.58 -7.53
CA VAL A 32 -1.25 4.19 -7.84
C VAL A 32 -1.85 3.48 -6.62
N ALA A 33 -1.28 3.69 -5.42
CA ALA A 33 -1.85 3.16 -4.18
C ALA A 33 -3.27 3.69 -3.91
N ASP A 34 -3.48 5.00 -4.05
CA ASP A 34 -4.78 5.65 -3.85
C ASP A 34 -5.87 5.11 -4.78
N ILE A 35 -5.51 4.78 -6.02
CA ILE A 35 -6.44 4.16 -6.98
C ILE A 35 -6.73 2.72 -6.59
N VAL A 36 -5.71 1.93 -6.24
CA VAL A 36 -5.89 0.53 -5.84
C VAL A 36 -6.77 0.39 -4.60
N ASP A 37 -6.66 1.32 -3.64
CA ASP A 37 -7.46 1.33 -2.41
C ASP A 37 -8.97 1.59 -2.69
N GLN A 38 -9.32 2.15 -3.86
CA GLN A 38 -10.70 2.34 -4.30
C GLN A 38 -11.28 1.12 -5.05
N LEU A 39 -10.46 0.13 -5.40
CA LEU A 39 -10.90 -1.04 -6.16
C LEU A 39 -11.53 -2.11 -5.26
N ASN A 40 -12.45 -2.88 -5.82
CA ASN A 40 -12.96 -4.09 -5.18
C ASN A 40 -11.94 -5.24 -5.30
N LEU A 41 -11.16 -5.47 -4.25
CA LEU A 41 -10.13 -6.51 -4.19
C LEU A 41 -10.62 -7.84 -3.59
N SER A 42 -11.93 -8.03 -3.40
CA SER A 42 -12.50 -9.24 -2.75
C SER A 42 -12.09 -10.55 -3.44
N ALA A 43 -11.98 -10.55 -4.77
CA ALA A 43 -11.50 -11.70 -5.54
C ALA A 43 -10.01 -12.03 -5.31
N LEU A 44 -9.24 -11.04 -4.83
CA LEU A 44 -7.79 -11.17 -4.59
C LEU A 44 -7.45 -11.60 -3.16
N ILE A 45 -8.23 -11.16 -2.18
CA ILE A 45 -7.92 -11.37 -0.77
C ILE A 45 -8.31 -12.78 -0.30
N GLY A 46 -9.28 -13.43 -0.97
CA GLY A 46 -9.76 -14.77 -0.60
C GLY A 46 -10.47 -14.72 0.77
N ARG A 47 -11.78 -14.91 0.78
CA ARG A 47 -12.54 -15.02 2.03
C ARG A 47 -12.62 -16.46 2.47
#